data_AF-A0A9W6P880-F1
#
_entry.id   AF-A0A9W6P880-F1
#
_cell.length_a   1.000
_cell.length_b   1.000
_cell.length_c   1.000
_cell.angle_alpha   90.00
_cell.angle_beta   90.00
_cell.angle_gamma   90.00
#
_symmetry.space_group_name_H-M   'P 1'
#
loop_
_entity.id
_entity.type
_entity.pdbx_description
1 polymer ?
#
loop_
_entity_poly.entity_id
_entity_poly.type
_entity_poly.pdbx_seq_one_letter_code
_entity_poly.pdbx_strand_id
1 'polypeptide(L)'
;MRFFSLLALASVLLVAAVMPARRTGGLCAHLLRHVASSLVPVRQARVVPRIPDYPRFAEVAESHSALWEVTYRYGEAAPYAARNRVTAHVVAVSDVELLDHCLHVYEPPSPLRAYTAPRVRAYAHAPAQCPPGR
;
A
#
# COMPACT_ATOMS: atom_id res chain seq x y z
N MET A 1 3.84 3.95 22.86
CA MET A 1 3.80 2.74 22.01
C MET A 1 2.59 1.86 22.36
N ARG A 2 1.36 2.32 22.11
CA ARG A 2 0.12 1.52 22.35
C ARG A 2 -0.86 1.50 21.17
N PHE A 3 -0.58 2.29 20.12
CA PHE A 3 -1.44 2.40 18.93
C PHE A 3 -1.28 1.23 17.95
N PHE A 4 -0.10 0.59 17.90
CA PHE A 4 0.14 -0.55 17.00
C PHE A 4 -0.67 -1.80 17.37
N SER A 5 -0.91 -2.05 18.66
CA SER A 5 -1.71 -3.22 19.09
C SER A 5 -3.18 -3.12 18.71
N LEU A 6 -3.75 -1.91 18.64
CA LEU A 6 -5.15 -1.72 18.26
C LEU A 6 -5.35 -1.91 16.75
N LEU A 7 -4.38 -1.47 15.94
CA LEU A 7 -4.41 -1.62 14.48
C LEU A 7 -4.23 -3.08 14.04
N ALA A 8 -3.36 -3.84 14.74
CA ALA A 8 -3.17 -5.27 14.49
C ALA A 8 -4.39 -6.10 14.93
N LEU A 9 -5.06 -5.75 16.04
CA LEU A 9 -6.31 -6.40 16.44
C LEU A 9 -7.45 -6.12 15.46
N ALA A 10 -7.54 -4.90 14.95
CA ALA A 10 -8.54 -4.55 13.93
C ALA A 10 -8.33 -5.34 12.62
N SER A 11 -7.09 -5.58 12.19
CA SER A 11 -6.82 -6.37 10.99
C SER A 11 -7.14 -7.86 11.17
N VAL A 12 -6.87 -8.44 12.34
CA VAL A 12 -7.20 -9.85 12.63
C VAL A 12 -8.72 -10.07 12.71
N LEU A 13 -9.45 -9.13 13.31
CA LEU A 13 -10.91 -9.23 13.43
C LEU A 13 -11.62 -9.08 12.07
N LEU A 14 -11.04 -8.28 11.15
CA LEU A 14 -11.54 -8.12 9.79
C LEU A 14 -11.34 -9.40 8.93
N VAL A 15 -10.28 -10.17 9.19
CA VAL A 15 -10.01 -11.44 8.47
C VAL A 15 -10.93 -12.57 8.94
N ALA A 16 -11.28 -12.62 10.23
CA ALA A 16 -12.19 -13.65 10.77
C ALA A 16 -13.65 -13.50 10.28
N ALA A 17 -14.08 -12.30 9.87
CA ALA A 17 -15.41 -12.06 9.33
C ALA A 17 -15.60 -12.60 7.89
N VAL A 18 -14.52 -13.05 7.24
CA VAL A 18 -14.51 -13.57 5.86
C VAL A 18 -14.38 -15.10 5.84
N MET A 19 -14.86 -15.79 6.87
CA MET A 19 -15.04 -17.24 6.83
C MET A 19 -16.51 -17.58 6.52
N PRO A 20 -16.83 -17.98 5.27
CA PRO A 20 -18.16 -18.45 4.92
C PRO A 20 -18.32 -19.85 5.51
N ALA A 21 -19.08 -19.95 6.61
CA ALA A 21 -19.56 -21.23 7.10
C ALA A 21 -20.47 -21.88 6.03
N ARG A 22 -19.93 -22.81 5.25
CA ARG A 22 -20.72 -23.66 4.34
C ARG A 22 -21.26 -24.88 5.09
N ARG A 23 -22.53 -24.74 5.47
CA ARG A 23 -23.63 -25.72 5.65
C ARG A 23 -23.34 -27.23 5.67
N THR A 24 -23.90 -27.86 6.70
CA THR A 24 -24.57 -29.17 6.66
C THR A 24 -25.97 -28.93 7.28
N GLY A 25 -27.07 -28.77 6.52
CA GLY A 25 -28.02 -29.84 6.17
C GLY A 25 -28.38 -30.73 7.37
N GLY A 26 -29.59 -30.83 7.91
CA GLY A 26 -30.92 -30.36 7.59
C GLY A 26 -31.91 -31.20 8.43
N LEU A 27 -33.08 -30.65 8.73
CA LEU A 27 -34.41 -31.28 8.88
C LEU A 27 -35.35 -30.22 9.48
N CYS A 28 -36.60 -30.17 8.99
CA CYS A 28 -37.67 -29.19 9.27
C CYS A 28 -37.76 -27.98 8.34
N ALA A 29 -38.09 -28.19 7.06
CA ALA A 29 -38.55 -27.12 6.18
C ALA A 29 -39.71 -27.55 5.27
N HIS A 30 -40.67 -28.31 5.80
CA HIS A 30 -41.87 -28.67 5.02
C HIS A 30 -43.08 -27.74 5.25
N LEU A 31 -42.95 -26.63 5.99
CA LEU A 31 -44.12 -25.83 6.41
C LEU A 31 -44.07 -24.31 6.17
N LEU A 32 -43.18 -23.78 5.33
CA LEU A 32 -43.13 -22.32 5.08
C LEU A 32 -42.96 -21.97 3.59
N ARG A 33 -43.73 -22.62 2.71
CA ARG A 33 -43.57 -22.41 1.25
C ARG A 33 -44.41 -21.26 0.66
N HIS A 34 -45.12 -20.44 1.45
CA HIS A 34 -46.06 -19.47 0.88
C HIS A 34 -45.89 -17.99 1.30
N VAL A 35 -44.88 -17.61 2.08
CA VAL A 35 -44.72 -16.19 2.51
C VAL A 35 -43.37 -15.56 2.12
N ALA A 36 -42.38 -16.34 1.71
CA ALA A 36 -41.00 -15.86 1.53
C ALA A 36 -40.65 -15.33 0.11
N SER A 37 -41.63 -14.97 -0.72
CA SER A 37 -41.35 -14.43 -2.08
C SER A 37 -41.17 -12.92 -2.16
N SER A 38 -41.33 -12.17 -1.06
CA SER A 38 -41.22 -10.69 -1.08
C SER A 38 -39.87 -10.12 -0.61
N LEU A 39 -38.94 -10.96 -0.15
CA LEU A 39 -37.63 -10.54 0.34
C LEU A 39 -36.51 -11.05 -0.58
N VAL A 40 -36.57 -10.68 -1.86
CA VAL A 40 -35.33 -10.70 -2.67
C VAL A 40 -34.47 -9.56 -2.13
N PRO A 41 -33.32 -9.82 -1.48
CA PRO A 41 -32.43 -8.73 -1.10
C PRO A 41 -32.02 -8.03 -2.39
N VAL A 42 -32.50 -6.80 -2.58
CA VAL A 42 -32.09 -5.93 -3.67
C VAL A 42 -30.57 -5.81 -3.56
N ARG A 43 -29.87 -6.42 -4.51
CA ARG A 43 -28.42 -6.35 -4.60
C ARG A 43 -28.09 -4.90 -4.96
N GLN A 44 -27.89 -4.06 -3.95
CA GLN A 44 -27.47 -2.68 -4.14
C GLN A 44 -26.08 -2.73 -4.77
N ALA A 45 -26.03 -2.51 -6.08
CA ALA A 45 -24.80 -2.35 -6.81
C ALA A 45 -24.13 -1.08 -6.26
N ARG A 46 -23.08 -1.26 -5.44
CA ARG A 46 -22.25 -0.13 -5.02
C ARG A 46 -21.59 0.42 -6.29
N VAL A 47 -21.77 1.72 -6.53
CA VAL A 47 -21.05 2.42 -7.58
C VAL A 47 -19.59 2.47 -7.17
N VAL A 48 -18.77 1.61 -7.76
CA VAL A 48 -17.32 1.62 -7.56
C VAL A 48 -16.75 2.73 -8.43
N PRO A 49 -15.98 3.69 -7.87
CA PRO A 49 -15.37 4.74 -8.66
C PRO A 49 -14.44 4.11 -9.72
N ARG A 50 -14.57 4.58 -10.95
CA ARG A 50 -13.78 4.09 -12.08
C ARG A 50 -12.36 4.65 -11.99
N ILE A 51 -11.37 3.79 -12.18
CA ILE A 51 -9.97 4.21 -12.31
C ILE A 51 -9.81 4.97 -13.63
N PRO A 52 -9.27 6.21 -13.62
CA PRO A 52 -8.94 6.94 -14.84
C PRO A 52 -7.89 6.17 -15.64
N ASP A 53 -8.07 6.12 -16.95
CA ASP A 53 -7.22 5.39 -17.90
C ASP A 53 -6.79 3.99 -17.42
N TYR A 54 -7.79 3.18 -17.06
CA TYR A 54 -7.57 1.81 -16.58
C TYR A 54 -6.65 0.95 -17.47
N PRO A 55 -6.74 0.98 -18.83
CA PRO A 55 -5.84 0.19 -19.67
C PRO A 55 -4.37 0.49 -19.41
N ARG A 56 -3.98 1.77 -19.37
CA ARG A 56 -2.59 2.17 -19.11
C ARG A 56 -2.16 1.82 -17.69
N PHE A 57 -3.04 2.06 -16.71
CA PHE A 57 -2.79 1.65 -15.33
C PHE A 57 -2.55 0.14 -15.20
N ALA A 58 -3.36 -0.68 -15.87
CA ALA A 58 -3.24 -2.14 -15.83
C ALA A 58 -1.93 -2.62 -16.47
N GLU A 59 -1.54 -2.03 -17.59
CA GLU A 59 -0.27 -2.34 -18.28
C GLU A 59 0.94 -2.05 -17.37
N VAL A 60 0.96 -0.89 -16.70
CA VAL A 60 2.04 -0.53 -15.76
C VAL A 60 2.06 -1.48 -14.56
N ALA A 61 0.89 -1.80 -14.01
CA ALA A 61 0.77 -2.73 -12.89
C ALA A 61 1.28 -4.14 -13.24
N GLU A 62 0.98 -4.62 -14.46
CA GLU A 62 1.46 -5.92 -14.96
C GLU A 62 2.98 -5.91 -15.19
N SER A 63 3.47 -4.91 -15.90
CA SER A 63 4.90 -4.77 -16.26
C SER A 63 5.82 -4.74 -15.03
N HIS A 64 5.38 -4.11 -13.94
CA HIS A 64 6.16 -3.97 -12.71
C HIS A 64 5.76 -4.94 -11.60
N SER A 65 4.83 -5.87 -11.86
CA SER A 65 4.24 -6.76 -10.85
C SER A 65 5.23 -7.63 -10.08
N ALA A 66 6.39 -7.92 -10.68
CA ALA A 66 7.44 -8.75 -10.08
C ALA A 66 8.02 -8.11 -8.79
N LEU A 67 8.26 -6.80 -8.82
CA LEU A 67 8.89 -6.06 -7.72
C LEU A 67 7.92 -5.13 -6.99
N TRP A 68 6.82 -4.76 -7.64
CA TRP A 68 5.93 -3.73 -7.16
C TRP A 68 4.50 -4.24 -6.98
N GLU A 69 3.83 -3.66 -6.00
CA GLU A 69 2.39 -3.75 -5.80
C GLU A 69 1.81 -2.38 -6.11
N VAL A 70 1.16 -2.25 -7.26
CA VAL A 70 0.56 -1.00 -7.73
C VAL A 70 -0.90 -0.93 -7.28
N THR A 71 -1.29 0.23 -6.76
CA THR A 71 -2.61 0.50 -6.17
C THR A 71 -3.14 1.85 -6.63
N TYR A 72 -4.46 1.97 -6.69
CA TYR A 72 -5.15 3.23 -6.99
C TYR A 72 -6.03 3.64 -5.80
N ARG A 73 -5.92 4.90 -5.37
CA ARG A 73 -6.65 5.48 -4.26
C ARG A 73 -7.48 6.67 -4.71
N TYR A 74 -8.78 6.45 -4.81
CA TYR A 74 -9.72 7.48 -5.25
C TYR A 74 -9.79 8.65 -4.26
N GLY A 75 -9.68 9.88 -4.78
CA GLY A 75 -9.83 11.11 -4.00
C GLY A 75 -8.54 11.60 -3.32
N GLU A 76 -7.42 10.89 -3.48
CA GLU A 76 -6.10 11.38 -3.02
C GLU A 76 -5.47 12.31 -4.07
N ALA A 77 -4.65 13.26 -3.61
CA ALA A 77 -3.90 14.16 -4.52
C ALA A 77 -2.86 13.41 -5.38
N ALA A 78 -2.39 12.27 -4.90
CA ALA A 78 -1.49 11.35 -5.58
C ALA A 78 -2.12 9.95 -5.60
N PRO A 79 -3.12 9.70 -6.48
CA PRO A 79 -3.95 8.52 -6.39
C PRO A 79 -3.24 7.25 -6.88
N TYR A 80 -2.14 7.36 -7.63
CA TYR A 80 -1.37 6.22 -8.11
C TYR A 80 -0.22 5.94 -7.15
N ALA A 81 -0.27 4.81 -6.47
CA ALA A 81 0.73 4.44 -5.47
C ALA A 81 1.28 3.05 -5.74
N ALA A 82 2.59 2.87 -5.56
CA ALA A 82 3.26 1.59 -5.69
C ALA A 82 4.11 1.30 -4.46
N ARG A 83 4.06 0.05 -4.00
CA ARG A 83 4.88 -0.44 -2.89
C ARG A 83 5.84 -1.51 -3.38
N ASN A 84 7.12 -1.36 -3.07
CA ASN A 84 8.13 -2.34 -3.39
C ASN A 84 7.96 -3.55 -2.47
N ARG A 85 7.84 -4.75 -3.05
CA ARG A 85 7.57 -6.00 -2.32
C ARG A 85 8.75 -6.45 -1.46
N VAL A 86 9.98 -6.08 -1.85
CA VAL A 86 11.21 -6.53 -1.19
C VAL A 86 11.68 -5.53 -0.14
N THR A 87 11.70 -4.24 -0.50
CA THR A 87 12.27 -3.17 0.33
C THR A 87 11.23 -2.36 1.08
N ALA A 88 9.94 -2.57 0.80
CA ALA A 88 8.81 -1.82 1.36
C ALA A 88 8.80 -0.31 1.06
N HIS A 89 9.64 0.19 0.15
CA HIS A 89 9.58 1.58 -0.32
C HIS A 89 8.24 1.87 -1.00
N VAL A 90 7.74 3.08 -0.82
CA VAL A 90 6.46 3.53 -1.36
C VAL A 90 6.70 4.76 -2.22
N VAL A 91 6.12 4.73 -3.43
CA VAL A 91 6.06 5.86 -4.35
C VAL A 91 4.59 6.18 -4.56
N ALA A 92 4.22 7.47 -4.50
CA ALA A 92 2.88 7.93 -4.78
C ALA A 92 2.95 9.18 -5.66
N VAL A 93 2.20 9.18 -6.77
CA VAL A 93 2.23 10.22 -7.79
C VAL A 93 0.84 10.52 -8.33
N SER A 94 0.70 11.68 -8.98
CA SER A 94 -0.55 12.15 -9.57
C SER A 94 -0.86 11.54 -10.94
N ASP A 95 0.13 10.95 -11.60
CA ASP A 95 0.08 10.50 -13.01
C ASP A 95 0.65 9.09 -13.18
N VAL A 96 0.02 8.29 -14.04
CA VAL A 96 0.43 6.92 -14.38
C VAL A 96 1.77 6.89 -15.12
N GLU A 97 2.02 7.85 -16.01
CA GLU A 97 3.29 7.90 -16.77
C GLU A 97 4.47 8.23 -15.86
N LEU A 98 4.25 9.15 -14.91
CA LEU A 98 5.25 9.47 -13.91
C LEU A 98 5.51 8.27 -12.99
N LEU A 99 4.45 7.50 -12.67
CA LEU A 99 4.61 6.28 -11.89
C LEU A 99 5.50 5.29 -12.65
N ASP A 100 5.18 4.99 -13.91
CA ASP A 100 5.93 4.05 -14.75
C ASP A 100 7.41 4.45 -14.82
N HIS A 101 7.69 5.74 -15.05
CA HIS A 101 9.05 6.27 -15.03
C HIS A 101 9.75 6.06 -13.68
N CYS A 102 9.10 6.39 -12.56
CA CYS A 102 9.67 6.18 -11.22
C CYS A 102 9.97 4.70 -10.94
N LEU A 103 9.10 3.79 -11.36
CA LEU A 103 9.30 2.34 -11.17
C LEU A 103 10.44 1.81 -12.03
N HIS A 104 10.60 2.34 -13.25
CA HIS A 104 11.66 1.95 -14.17
C HIS A 104 13.06 2.40 -13.70
N VAL A 105 13.16 3.61 -13.14
CA VAL A 105 14.45 4.20 -12.71
C VAL A 105 14.84 3.78 -11.29
N TYR A 106 13.93 3.13 -10.56
CA TYR A 106 14.18 2.79 -9.16
C TYR A 106 15.36 1.82 -9.00
N GLU A 107 16.40 2.30 -8.33
CA GLU A 107 17.53 1.49 -7.86
C GLU A 107 17.38 1.24 -6.35
N PRO A 108 17.30 -0.02 -5.89
CA PRO A 108 17.25 -0.32 -4.46
C PRO A 108 18.51 0.19 -3.75
N PRO A 109 18.41 0.74 -2.53
CA PRO A 109 19.59 1.08 -1.76
C PRO A 109 20.42 -0.18 -1.53
N SER A 110 21.70 -0.14 -1.91
CA SER A 110 22.63 -1.25 -1.73
C SER A 110 22.63 -1.69 -0.26
N PRO A 111 22.38 -2.97 0.05
CA PRO A 111 22.32 -3.47 1.42
C PRO A 111 23.70 -3.54 2.08
N LEU A 112 24.73 -2.89 1.51
CA LEU A 112 26.03 -2.72 2.14
C LEU A 112 25.82 -2.05 3.50
N ARG A 113 25.80 -2.91 4.51
CA ARG A 113 25.82 -2.58 5.93
C ARG A 113 26.93 -1.55 6.11
N ALA A 114 26.56 -0.35 6.58
CA ALA A 114 27.43 0.83 6.67
C ALA A 114 28.60 0.64 7.66
N TYR A 115 29.49 -0.32 7.41
CA TYR A 115 30.72 -0.54 8.17
C TYR A 115 31.89 0.29 7.63
N THR A 116 31.74 0.87 6.45
CA THR A 116 32.73 1.70 5.78
C THR A 116 32.11 3.05 5.43
N ALA A 117 31.64 3.78 6.44
CA ALA A 117 31.74 5.24 6.34
C ALA A 117 33.19 5.58 6.69
N PRO A 118 34.02 6.12 5.77
CA PRO A 118 35.22 6.81 6.18
C PRO A 118 34.75 7.91 7.12
N ARG A 119 35.23 7.87 8.35
CA ARG A 119 35.07 8.98 9.30
C ARG A 119 35.63 10.20 8.57
N VAL A 120 34.76 11.01 7.97
CA VAL A 120 35.14 12.29 7.39
C VAL A 120 35.73 13.04 8.57
N ARG A 121 37.06 13.08 8.59
CA ARG A 121 37.84 13.84 9.53
C ARG A 121 37.43 15.26 9.22
N ALA A 122 36.45 15.77 9.95
CA ALA A 122 36.10 17.17 9.91
C ALA A 122 37.42 17.90 10.11
N TYR A 123 37.89 18.56 9.06
CA TYR A 123 38.97 19.51 9.19
C TYR A 123 38.46 20.48 10.25
N ALA A 124 39.06 20.39 11.43
CA ALA A 124 38.93 21.42 12.44
C ALA A 124 39.42 22.68 11.74
N HIS A 125 38.48 23.50 11.30
CA HIS A 125 38.74 24.87 10.93
C HIS A 125 39.15 25.53 12.25
N ALA A 126 40.43 25.44 12.59
CA ALA A 126 41.00 26.24 13.64
C ALA A 126 40.77 27.70 13.22
N PRO A 127 40.03 28.51 13.98
CA PRO A 127 40.05 29.94 13.72
C PRO A 127 41.48 30.41 14.00
N ALA A 128 42.11 31.00 12.99
CA ALA A 128 43.39 31.67 13.14
C ALA A 128 43.27 32.71 14.27
N GLN A 129 43.93 32.44 15.40
CA GLN A 129 44.11 33.44 16.45
C GLN A 129 45.03 34.52 15.90
N CYS A 130 44.52 35.75 15.81
CA CYS A 130 45.28 36.93 15.46
C CYS A 130 46.28 37.22 16.61
N PRO A 131 47.59 37.43 16.35
CA PRO A 131 48.53 37.78 17.41
C PRO A 131 48.26 39.21 17.91
N PRO A 132 48.27 39.48 19.22
CA PRO A 132 48.26 40.85 19.71
C PRO A 132 49.60 41.49 19.39
N GLY A 133 49.55 42.55 18.58
CA GLY A 133 50.70 43.40 18.29
C GLY A 133 51.28 43.99 19.57
N ARG A 134 52.61 43.99 19.64
CA ARG A 134 53.40 44.84 20.53
C ARG A 134 54.64 45.30 19.82
#